data_AF-A0ABD2YF76-F1
#
_entry.id   AF-A0ABD2YF76-F1
#
_cell.length_a   1.000
_cell.length_b   1.000
_cell.length_c   1.000
_cell.angle_alpha   90.00
_cell.angle_beta   90.00
_cell.angle_gamma   90.00
#
_symmetry.space_group_name_H-M   'P 1'
#
loop_
_entity.id
_entity.type
_entity.pdbx_description
1 polymer ?
#
loop_
_entity_poly.entity_id
_entity_poly.type
_entity_poly.pdbx_seq_one_letter_code
_entity_poly.pdbx_strand_id
1 'polypeptide(L)'
;MFLKSQLSWNISIPPEELHLDELMLKKSIYVPLLAEFVKRRPQKRGEVLRGVVHKIYKHGILLRWGPLENVFISNKTMPSYCYVPGENPIFMSDTSKIEKDVEVHFVLIGQRSEEDTKEFRAVGGLEGDFLGPM
;
A
#
# COMPACT_ATOMS: atom_id res chain seq x y z
N MET A 1 27.05 -5.54 -16.36
CA MET A 1 27.46 -4.77 -15.16
C MET A 1 26.23 -3.98 -14.74
N PHE A 2 25.61 -4.30 -13.61
CA PHE A 2 24.33 -3.72 -13.19
C PHE A 2 24.57 -2.57 -12.22
N LEU A 3 23.87 -1.45 -12.43
CA LEU A 3 23.90 -0.32 -11.50
C LEU A 3 22.99 -0.63 -10.30
N LYS A 4 23.58 -1.04 -9.18
CA LYS A 4 22.86 -1.21 -7.91
C LYS A 4 22.67 0.17 -7.26
N SER A 5 21.63 0.89 -7.67
CA SER A 5 21.19 2.09 -6.94
C SER A 5 20.39 1.65 -5.71
N GLN A 6 20.81 2.08 -4.53
CA GLN A 6 20.26 1.68 -3.25
C GLN A 6 18.99 2.50 -2.94
N LEU A 7 17.90 2.17 -3.63
CA LEU A 7 16.56 2.43 -3.12
C LEU A 7 16.22 1.33 -2.09
N SER A 8 15.23 1.53 -1.23
CA SER A 8 14.76 0.50 -0.29
C SER A 8 14.34 -0.81 -0.98
N TRP A 9 14.23 -0.81 -2.32
CA TRP A 9 13.90 -1.95 -3.17
C TRP A 9 14.93 -2.19 -4.27
N ASN A 10 15.24 -3.47 -4.53
CA ASN A 10 16.09 -3.89 -5.63
C ASN A 10 15.29 -3.88 -6.94
N ILE A 11 15.78 -3.14 -7.95
CA ILE A 11 15.24 -3.13 -9.31
C ILE A 11 16.28 -3.77 -10.23
N SER A 12 15.88 -4.78 -10.99
CA SER A 12 16.76 -5.46 -11.95
C SER A 12 16.52 -4.89 -13.34
N ILE A 13 17.49 -4.14 -13.86
CA ILE A 13 17.43 -3.53 -15.20
C ILE A 13 18.28 -4.40 -16.14
N PRO A 14 17.69 -5.01 -17.19
CA PRO A 14 18.43 -5.81 -18.15
C PRO A 14 19.41 -4.94 -18.96
N PRO A 15 20.62 -5.44 -19.29
CA PRO A 15 21.67 -4.65 -19.91
C PRO A 15 21.32 -4.17 -21.33
N GLU A 16 20.37 -4.80 -22.00
CA GLU A 16 19.87 -4.43 -23.33
C GLU A 16 19.11 -3.09 -23.33
N GLU A 17 18.62 -2.66 -22.17
CA GLU A 17 17.92 -1.38 -22.02
C GLU A 17 18.89 -0.21 -21.75
N LEU A 18 20.17 -0.47 -21.42
CA LEU A 18 21.15 0.56 -21.07
C LEU A 18 21.89 1.11 -22.31
N HIS A 19 21.22 1.96 -23.10
CA HIS A 19 21.83 2.66 -24.24
C HIS A 19 22.56 3.96 -23.84
N LEU A 20 23.83 4.12 -24.26
CA LEU A 20 24.82 5.12 -23.82
C LEU A 20 24.46 6.62 -23.96
N ASP A 21 23.41 6.98 -24.69
CA ASP A 21 22.99 8.38 -24.77
C ASP A 21 22.38 8.84 -23.44
N GLU A 22 22.89 9.89 -22.79
CA GLU A 22 22.44 10.34 -21.45
C GLU A 22 20.92 10.48 -21.32
N LEU A 23 20.24 10.95 -22.37
CA LEU A 23 18.78 11.07 -22.39
C LEU A 23 18.09 9.69 -22.44
N MET A 24 18.67 8.75 -23.17
CA MET A 24 18.18 7.38 -23.34
C MET A 24 18.48 6.53 -22.11
N LEU A 25 19.63 6.73 -21.45
CA LEU A 25 19.99 6.14 -20.14
C LEU A 25 19.01 6.56 -19.05
N LYS A 26 18.66 7.86 -18.98
CA LYS A 26 17.64 8.33 -18.03
C LYS A 26 16.29 7.69 -18.35
N LYS A 27 15.91 7.63 -19.62
CA LYS A 27 14.65 7.03 -20.05
C LYS A 27 14.60 5.51 -19.78
N SER A 28 15.70 4.79 -19.99
CA SER A 28 15.76 3.35 -19.78
C SER A 28 15.85 2.91 -18.34
N ILE A 29 16.22 3.81 -17.42
CA ILE A 29 16.08 3.57 -15.98
C ILE A 29 14.68 3.97 -15.52
N TYR A 30 14.20 5.13 -15.97
CA TYR A 30 12.96 5.71 -15.45
C TYR A 30 11.71 4.98 -15.96
N VAL A 31 11.68 4.56 -17.22
CA VAL A 31 10.53 3.86 -17.83
C VAL A 31 10.24 2.51 -17.16
N PRO A 32 11.18 1.57 -17.00
CA PRO A 32 10.89 0.30 -16.33
C PRO A 32 10.57 0.49 -14.84
N LEU A 33 11.20 1.48 -14.20
CA LEU A 33 10.91 1.86 -12.82
C LEU A 33 9.45 2.34 -12.69
N LEU A 34 9.01 3.28 -13.55
CA LEU A 34 7.61 3.70 -13.63
C LEU A 34 6.66 2.55 -13.99
N ALA A 35 7.05 1.64 -14.88
CA ALA A 35 6.24 0.49 -15.27
C ALA A 35 6.06 -0.48 -14.10
N GLU A 36 7.10 -0.73 -13.29
CA GLU A 36 6.99 -1.49 -12.04
C GLU A 36 6.09 -0.79 -11.03
N PHE A 37 6.17 0.54 -10.91
CA PHE A 37 5.25 1.31 -10.07
C PHE A 37 3.80 1.15 -10.51
N VAL A 38 3.51 1.23 -11.81
CA VAL A 38 2.15 1.05 -12.35
C VAL A 38 1.66 -0.39 -12.18
N LYS A 39 2.56 -1.37 -12.36
CA LYS A 39 2.24 -2.79 -12.20
C LYS A 39 1.89 -3.15 -10.76
N ARG A 40 2.55 -2.49 -9.79
CA ARG A 40 2.31 -2.67 -8.35
C ARG A 40 1.30 -1.67 -7.80
N ARG A 41 0.57 -0.92 -8.62
CA ARG A 41 -0.60 -0.15 -8.17
C ARG A 41 -1.85 -1.02 -8.22
N PRO A 42 -2.83 -0.76 -7.35
CA PRO A 42 -4.11 -1.43 -7.44
C PRO A 42 -4.76 -1.02 -8.75
N GLN A 43 -5.03 -1.97 -9.64
CA GLN A 43 -5.60 -1.61 -10.95
C GLN A 43 -7.12 -1.66 -10.95
N LYS A 44 -7.72 -2.40 -10.01
CA LYS A 44 -9.17 -2.61 -9.98
C LYS A 44 -9.73 -2.42 -8.57
N ARG A 45 -10.87 -1.73 -8.51
CA ARG A 45 -11.75 -1.76 -7.35
C ARG A 45 -12.22 -3.20 -7.11
N GLY A 46 -12.17 -3.66 -5.86
CA GLY A 46 -12.47 -5.04 -5.49
C GLY A 46 -11.26 -5.97 -5.43
N GLU A 47 -10.05 -5.48 -5.74
CA GLU A 47 -8.82 -6.27 -5.59
C GLU A 47 -8.46 -6.43 -4.10
N VAL A 48 -8.11 -7.65 -3.69
CA VAL A 48 -7.66 -7.95 -2.32
C VAL A 48 -6.15 -7.74 -2.23
N LEU A 49 -5.74 -6.90 -1.28
CA LEU A 49 -4.37 -6.47 -1.07
C LEU A 49 -3.93 -6.74 0.37
N ARG A 50 -2.62 -6.82 0.59
CA ARG A 50 -2.02 -7.12 1.90
C ARG A 50 -1.17 -5.97 2.40
N GLY A 51 -1.61 -5.28 3.44
CA GLY A 51 -0.90 -4.12 3.99
C GLY A 51 -0.59 -4.29 5.46
N VAL A 52 0.43 -3.57 5.94
CA VAL A 52 0.82 -3.58 7.36
C VAL A 52 0.26 -2.35 8.05
N VAL A 53 -0.39 -2.54 9.19
CA VAL A 53 -0.97 -1.44 9.98
C VAL A 53 0.13 -0.51 10.50
N HIS A 54 0.11 0.75 10.09
CA HIS A 54 1.08 1.75 10.53
C HIS A 54 0.57 2.58 11.71
N LYS A 55 -0.68 3.06 11.61
CA LYS A 55 -1.32 3.89 12.64
C LYS A 55 -2.79 3.52 12.78
N ILE A 56 -3.29 3.58 14.00
CA ILE A 56 -4.69 3.30 14.33
C ILE A 56 -5.31 4.59 14.88
N TYR A 57 -6.44 4.98 14.32
CA TYR A 57 -7.21 6.15 14.72
C TYR A 57 -8.63 5.74 15.12
N LYS A 58 -9.32 6.60 15.87
CA LYS A 58 -10.72 6.38 16.27
C LYS A 58 -11.67 6.15 15.08
N HIS A 59 -11.40 6.79 13.94
CA HIS A 59 -12.25 6.75 12.74
C HIS A 59 -11.79 5.71 11.71
N GLY A 60 -10.68 5.02 11.93
CA GLY A 60 -10.13 4.06 10.97
C GLY A 60 -8.68 3.69 11.21
N ILE A 61 -8.12 2.88 10.31
CA ILE A 61 -6.72 2.45 10.35
C ILE A 61 -5.98 2.92 9.10
N LEU A 62 -4.71 3.26 9.29
CA LEU A 62 -3.78 3.62 8.21
C LEU A 62 -2.78 2.48 8.04
N LEU A 63 -2.71 1.94 6.83
CA LEU A 63 -1.83 0.84 6.45
C LEU A 63 -0.78 1.31 5.44
N ARG A 64 0.38 0.66 5.49
CA ARG A 64 1.44 0.75 4.49
C ARG A 64 1.31 -0.43 3.54
N TRP A 65 1.15 -0.15 2.24
CA TRP A 65 1.03 -1.16 1.20
C TRP A 65 2.04 -0.89 0.08
N GLY A 66 3.14 -1.63 0.08
CA GLY A 66 4.15 -1.55 -0.97
C GLY A 66 4.60 -0.09 -1.23
N PRO A 67 4.45 0.44 -2.47
CA PRO A 67 4.94 1.77 -2.83
C PRO A 67 3.97 2.87 -2.41
N LEU A 68 2.77 2.48 -1.95
CA LEU A 68 1.78 3.37 -1.40
C LEU A 68 1.91 3.32 0.12
N GLU A 69 2.45 4.39 0.69
CA GLU A 69 2.68 4.43 2.13
C GLU A 69 1.38 4.68 2.94
N ASN A 70 0.28 5.07 2.28
CA ASN A 70 -0.92 5.58 2.95
C ASN A 70 -2.23 5.01 2.40
N VAL A 71 -2.60 3.80 2.85
CA VAL A 71 -3.95 3.23 2.64
C VAL A 71 -4.80 3.47 3.88
N PHE A 72 -5.98 4.07 3.73
CA PHE A 72 -6.89 4.34 4.84
C PHE A 72 -8.13 3.44 4.79
N ILE A 73 -8.43 2.76 5.89
CA ILE A 73 -9.66 1.97 6.05
C ILE A 73 -10.53 2.65 7.11
N SER A 74 -11.75 3.01 6.73
CA SER A 74 -12.68 3.68 7.64
C SER A 74 -13.36 2.68 8.57
N ASN A 75 -13.68 3.09 9.79
CA ASN A 75 -14.43 2.24 10.74
C ASN A 75 -15.80 1.81 10.19
N LYS A 76 -16.42 2.63 9.33
CA LYS A 76 -17.68 2.32 8.65
C LYS A 76 -17.61 1.07 7.79
N THR A 77 -16.42 0.74 7.30
CA THR A 77 -16.13 -0.37 6.40
C THR A 77 -15.60 -1.60 7.14
N MET A 78 -15.61 -1.56 8.47
CA MET A 78 -15.27 -2.67 9.37
C MET A 78 -16.25 -2.68 10.57
N PRO A 79 -17.57 -2.81 10.34
CA PRO A 79 -18.58 -2.67 11.38
C PRO A 79 -18.47 -3.74 12.49
N SER A 80 -17.87 -4.90 12.18
CA SER A 80 -17.64 -5.98 13.14
C SER A 80 -16.49 -5.71 14.11
N TYR A 81 -15.75 -4.62 13.93
CA TYR A 81 -14.62 -4.25 14.76
C TYR A 81 -14.93 -2.99 15.57
N CYS A 82 -14.77 -3.11 16.89
CA CYS A 82 -14.92 -2.01 17.82
C CYS A 82 -13.56 -1.38 18.15
N TYR A 83 -13.48 -0.06 18.09
CA TYR A 83 -12.29 0.69 18.49
C TYR A 83 -12.15 0.69 20.01
N VAL A 84 -11.01 0.25 20.51
CA VAL A 84 -10.65 0.27 21.94
C VAL A 84 -9.56 1.34 22.14
N PRO A 85 -9.86 2.44 22.86
CA PRO A 85 -8.86 3.46 23.18
C PRO A 85 -7.86 2.94 24.22
N GLY A 86 -6.60 3.34 24.10
CA GLY A 86 -5.54 3.01 25.04
C GLY A 86 -4.20 3.64 24.62
N GLU A 87 -3.12 3.34 25.34
CA GLU A 87 -1.76 3.73 24.97
C GLU A 87 -1.37 3.14 23.59
N ASN A 88 -1.86 1.93 23.31
CA ASN A 88 -1.83 1.30 22.00
C ASN A 88 -3.28 1.05 21.55
N PRO A 89 -3.87 1.95 20.75
CA PRO A 89 -5.24 1.77 20.29
C PRO A 89 -5.36 0.54 19.39
N ILE A 90 -6.42 -0.24 19.56
CA ILE A 90 -6.68 -1.46 18.79
C ILE A 90 -8.11 -1.50 18.26
N PHE A 91 -8.31 -2.24 17.17
CA PHE A 91 -9.65 -2.63 16.73
C PHE A 91 -9.87 -4.10 17.10
N MET A 92 -10.91 -4.37 17.87
CA MET A 92 -11.22 -5.71 18.37
C MET A 92 -12.58 -6.17 17.85
N SER A 93 -12.60 -7.38 17.32
CA SER A 93 -13.81 -8.15 17.02
C SER A 93 -13.91 -9.34 17.98
N ASP A 94 -15.00 -10.10 17.92
CA ASP A 94 -15.22 -11.25 18.80
C ASP A 94 -14.17 -12.37 18.59
N THR A 95 -13.57 -12.43 17.40
CA THR A 95 -12.65 -13.49 16.97
C THR A 95 -11.26 -13.01 16.58
N SER A 96 -11.02 -11.70 16.49
CA SER A 96 -9.80 -11.15 15.90
C SER A 96 -9.46 -9.77 16.43
N LYS A 97 -8.17 -9.45 16.49
CA LYS A 97 -7.65 -8.14 16.91
C LYS A 97 -6.75 -7.54 15.84
N ILE A 98 -6.88 -6.25 15.60
CA ILE A 98 -6.04 -5.47 14.70
C ILE A 98 -5.25 -4.48 15.56
N GLU A 99 -3.94 -4.70 15.61
CA GLU A 99 -2.98 -3.85 16.31
C GLU A 99 -1.92 -3.32 15.33
N LYS A 100 -1.07 -2.42 15.83
CA LYS A 100 0.01 -1.85 15.02
C LYS A 100 0.96 -2.95 14.56
N ASP A 101 1.49 -2.81 13.34
CA ASP A 101 2.44 -3.73 12.70
C ASP A 101 1.88 -5.12 12.34
N VAL A 102 0.55 -5.32 12.41
CA VAL A 102 -0.14 -6.52 11.90
C VAL A 102 -0.38 -6.43 10.39
N GLU A 103 -0.24 -7.55 9.70
CA GLU A 103 -0.63 -7.69 8.29
C GLU A 103 -2.14 -7.91 8.18
N VAL A 104 -2.79 -7.08 7.36
CA VAL A 104 -4.24 -7.10 7.15
C VAL A 104 -4.53 -7.26 5.67
N HIS A 105 -5.38 -8.22 5.37
CA HIS A 105 -5.98 -8.38 4.05
C HIS A 105 -7.18 -7.44 3.91
N PHE A 106 -7.11 -6.51 2.96
CA PHE A 106 -8.16 -5.53 2.71
C PHE A 106 -8.56 -5.51 1.24
N VAL A 107 -9.81 -5.15 0.97
CA VAL A 107 -10.28 -4.93 -0.40
C VAL A 107 -10.13 -3.46 -0.78
N LEU A 108 -9.59 -3.18 -1.97
CA LEU A 108 -9.51 -1.82 -2.48
C LEU A 108 -10.90 -1.32 -2.89
N ILE A 109 -11.38 -0.26 -2.25
CA ILE A 109 -12.64 0.40 -2.61
C ILE A 109 -12.43 1.56 -3.58
N GLY A 110 -11.29 2.25 -3.48
CA GLY A 110 -10.96 3.32 -4.40
C GLY A 110 -9.56 3.86 -4.16
N GLN A 111 -9.09 4.64 -5.14
CA GLN A 111 -7.84 5.37 -5.03
C GLN A 111 -8.09 6.84 -5.35
N ARG A 112 -7.44 7.74 -4.61
CA ARG A 112 -7.44 9.18 -4.85
C ARG A 112 -5.99 9.66 -4.86
N SER A 113 -5.56 10.21 -5.98
CA SER A 113 -4.30 10.96 -6.08
C SER A 113 -4.55 12.40 -5.69
N GLU A 114 -3.74 12.95 -4.79
CA GLU A 114 -3.72 14.37 -4.47
C GLU A 114 -2.57 15.01 -5.26
N GLU A 115 -2.90 15.94 -6.19
CA GLU A 115 -1.89 16.56 -7.08
C GLU A 115 -0.94 17.50 -6.32
N ASP A 116 -1.38 18.07 -5.20
CA ASP A 116 -0.64 19.08 -4.45
C ASP A 116 0.52 18.48 -3.63
N THR A 117 0.29 17.32 -3.00
CA THR A 117 1.27 16.62 -2.16
C THR A 117 1.96 15.46 -2.87
N LYS A 118 1.49 15.09 -4.09
CA LYS A 118 1.84 13.84 -4.77
C LYS A 118 1.65 12.59 -3.91
N GLU A 119 0.80 12.67 -2.88
CA GLU A 119 0.47 11.52 -2.05
C GLU A 119 -0.65 10.71 -2.71
N PHE A 120 -0.38 9.41 -2.85
CA PHE A 120 -1.40 8.46 -3.23
C PHE A 120 -2.13 7.99 -1.98
N ARG A 121 -3.42 8.31 -1.90
CA ARG A 121 -4.30 7.80 -0.84
C ARG A 121 -5.21 6.74 -1.42
N ALA A 122 -5.14 5.53 -0.88
CA ALA A 122 -6.10 4.49 -1.22
C ALA A 122 -7.11 4.34 -0.08
N VAL A 123 -8.36 4.04 -0.43
CA VAL A 123 -9.41 3.72 0.53
C VAL A 123 -9.71 2.24 0.42
N GLY A 124 -9.55 1.53 1.53
CA GLY A 124 -9.83 0.10 1.64
C GLY A 124 -11.04 -0.20 2.51
N GLY A 125 -11.52 -1.44 2.42
CA GLY A 125 -12.55 -1.98 3.30
C GLY A 125 -12.19 -3.36 3.83
N LEU A 126 -12.87 -3.77 4.90
CA LEU A 126 -12.81 -5.13 5.47
C LEU A 126 -14.18 -5.81 5.37
N GLU A 127 -14.95 -5.50 4.32
CA GLU A 127 -16.27 -6.05 4.07
C GLU A 127 -16.19 -7.15 3.01
N GLY A 128 -16.16 -8.42 3.45
CA GLY A 128 -16.07 -9.60 2.58
C GLY A 128 -15.51 -10.84 3.29
N ASP A 129 -15.76 -12.02 2.72
CA ASP A 129 -15.18 -13.27 3.20
C ASP A 129 -13.64 -13.24 3.05
N PHE A 130 -12.90 -13.68 4.06
CA PHE A 130 -11.41 -13.70 4.12
C PHE A 130 -10.70 -12.34 4.26
N LEU A 131 -11.41 -11.28 4.68
CA LEU A 131 -10.80 -9.98 5.03
C LEU A 131 -10.59 -9.86 6.54
N GLY A 132 -9.39 -9.46 6.95
CA GLY A 132 -9.00 -9.40 8.37
C GLY A 132 -7.49 -9.50 8.62
N PRO A 133 -7.08 -9.49 9.90
CA PRO A 133 -5.70 -9.72 10.31
C PRO A 133 -5.30 -11.19 10.09
N MET A 134 -4.05 -11.41 9.67
CA MET A 134 -3.40 -12.73 9.56
C MET A 134 -2.65 -13.11 10.84
#